data_AF-A0A378MAE1-F1
#
_entry.id   AF-A0A378MAE1-F1
#
_cell.length_a   1.000
_cell.length_b   1.000
_cell.length_c   1.000
_cell.angle_alpha   90.00
_cell.angle_beta   90.00
_cell.angle_gamma   90.00
#
_symmetry.space_group_name_H-M   'P 1'
#
loop_
_entity.id
_entity.type
_entity.pdbx_description
1 polymer ?
#
loop_
_entity_poly.entity_id
_entity_poly.type
_entity_poly.pdbx_seq_one_letter_code
_entity_poly.pdbx_strand_id
1 'polypeptide(L)'
;MSEETAELQAEFLAYIRKIEAVSEALELVFWDLRTKAPAKGMQQRSEVVSVLSSEIFDMKTSTEMAAFIAELAPVKEQLDEVTRKTLEVSQKEYEWNKKSRRKNMPLIPNWSRKAKPHGRKHAKQKILAYWSLI
;
A
#
# COMPACT_ATOMS: atom_id res chain seq x y z
N MET A 1 1.74 -31.70 3.32
CA MET A 1 0.67 -30.72 3.02
C MET A 1 -0.63 -31.48 2.83
N SER A 2 -1.73 -31.01 3.42
CA SER A 2 -3.07 -31.48 3.07
C SER A 2 -3.52 -30.86 1.75
N GLU A 3 -4.49 -31.49 1.08
CA GLU A 3 -5.08 -31.02 -0.17
C GLU A 3 -5.69 -29.61 -0.02
N GLU A 4 -6.37 -29.37 1.09
CA GLU A 4 -6.95 -28.07 1.47
C GLU A 4 -5.90 -26.94 1.56
N THR A 5 -4.72 -27.21 2.14
CA THR A 5 -3.65 -26.20 2.21
C THR A 5 -3.07 -25.87 0.83
N ALA A 6 -3.03 -26.84 -0.08
CA ALA A 6 -2.55 -26.61 -1.44
C ALA A 6 -3.53 -25.77 -2.27
N GLU A 7 -4.83 -26.00 -2.12
CA GLU A 7 -5.87 -25.18 -2.74
C GLU A 7 -5.84 -23.74 -2.20
N LEU A 8 -5.80 -23.58 -0.88
CA LEU A 8 -5.70 -22.26 -0.24
C LEU A 8 -4.44 -21.49 -0.67
N GLN A 9 -3.30 -22.19 -0.82
CA GLN A 9 -2.09 -21.59 -1.36
C GLN A 9 -2.29 -21.08 -2.80
N ALA A 10 -2.95 -21.87 -3.65
CA ALA A 10 -3.21 -21.48 -5.04
C ALA A 10 -4.13 -20.25 -5.13
N GLU A 11 -5.16 -20.19 -4.28
CA GLU A 11 -6.06 -19.04 -4.15
C GLU A 11 -5.33 -17.79 -3.65
N PHE A 12 -4.52 -17.91 -2.60
CA PHE A 12 -3.69 -16.81 -2.10
C PHE A 12 -2.79 -16.26 -3.20
N LEU A 13 -2.08 -17.12 -3.94
CA LEU A 13 -1.21 -16.67 -5.04
C LEU A 13 -2.01 -16.06 -6.19
N ALA A 14 -3.23 -16.55 -6.48
CA ALA A 14 -4.11 -15.93 -7.47
C ALA A 14 -4.55 -14.52 -7.03
N TYR A 15 -4.85 -14.36 -5.74
CA TYR A 15 -5.20 -13.07 -5.15
C TYR A 15 -4.04 -12.08 -5.22
N ILE A 16 -2.81 -12.52 -4.90
CA ILE A 16 -1.60 -11.69 -5.05
C ILE A 16 -1.39 -11.27 -6.50
N ARG A 17 -1.48 -12.20 -7.46
CA ARG A 17 -1.37 -11.88 -8.89
C ARG A 17 -2.40 -10.87 -9.36
N LYS A 18 -3.62 -10.91 -8.81
CA LYS A 18 -4.66 -9.91 -9.10
C LYS A 18 -4.23 -8.52 -8.60
N ILE A 19 -3.67 -8.41 -7.39
CA ILE A 19 -3.15 -7.15 -6.87
C ILE A 19 -2.02 -6.61 -7.74
N GLU A 20 -1.11 -7.49 -8.17
CA GLU A 20 0.01 -7.13 -9.06
C GLU A 20 -0.50 -6.60 -10.41
N ALA A 21 -1.46 -7.28 -11.04
CA ALA A 21 -2.04 -6.84 -12.30
C ALA A 21 -2.70 -5.45 -12.20
N VAL A 22 -3.39 -5.15 -11.10
CA VAL A 22 -3.97 -3.82 -10.87
C VAL A 22 -2.88 -2.78 -10.60
N SER A 23 -1.79 -3.16 -9.94
CA SER A 23 -0.63 -2.30 -9.70
C SER A 23 0.10 -1.94 -11.00
N GLU A 24 0.31 -2.91 -11.90
CA GLU A 24 0.86 -2.67 -13.24
C GLU A 24 -0.02 -1.71 -14.04
N ALA A 25 -1.35 -1.90 -14.02
CA ALA A 25 -2.27 -0.98 -14.67
C ALA A 25 -2.16 0.44 -14.12
N LEU A 26 -2.05 0.59 -12.79
CA LEU A 26 -1.82 1.89 -12.13
C LEU A 26 -0.50 2.54 -12.60
N GLU A 27 0.57 1.77 -12.70
CA GLU A 27 1.88 2.25 -13.18
C GLU A 27 1.84 2.75 -14.62
N LEU A 28 1.12 2.05 -15.50
CA LEU A 28 0.90 2.47 -16.89
C LEU A 28 0.12 3.79 -16.97
N VAL A 29 -0.92 3.96 -16.14
CA VAL A 29 -1.67 5.23 -16.05
C VAL A 29 -0.76 6.36 -15.55
N PHE A 30 0.10 6.09 -14.56
CA PHE A 30 1.09 7.07 -14.09
C PHE A 30 2.11 7.46 -15.16
N TRP A 31 2.51 6.51 -16.02
CA TRP A 31 3.41 6.79 -17.14
C TRP A 31 2.72 7.65 -18.22
N ASP A 32 1.47 7.36 -18.55
CA ASP A 32 0.65 8.14 -19.50
C ASP A 32 0.54 9.61 -19.06
N LEU A 33 0.25 9.83 -17.77
CA LEU A 33 0.16 11.17 -17.16
C LEU A 33 1.40 12.05 -17.35
N ARG A 34 2.59 11.43 -17.44
CA ARG A 34 3.87 12.14 -17.55
C ARG A 34 4.34 12.34 -18.99
N THR A 35 3.77 11.62 -19.95
CA THR A 35 4.35 11.53 -21.30
C THR A 35 3.38 11.85 -22.43
N LYS A 36 2.12 11.37 -22.35
CA LYS A 36 1.20 11.34 -23.50
C LYS A 36 -0.19 11.90 -23.18
N ALA A 37 -0.57 12.04 -21.90
CA ALA A 37 -1.88 12.56 -21.53
C ALA A 37 -2.07 14.00 -22.05
N PRO A 38 -3.11 14.28 -22.87
CA PRO A 38 -3.40 15.64 -23.29
C PRO A 38 -3.80 16.49 -22.07
N ALA A 39 -3.54 17.80 -22.09
CA ALA A 39 -3.81 18.69 -20.95
C ALA A 39 -5.24 18.58 -20.40
N LYS A 40 -6.22 18.31 -21.26
CA LYS A 40 -7.64 18.13 -20.89
C LYS A 40 -7.96 16.76 -20.25
N GLY A 41 -7.08 15.76 -20.39
CA GLY A 41 -7.23 14.41 -19.84
C GLY A 41 -6.58 14.20 -18.48
N MET A 42 -5.81 15.17 -17.97
CA MET A 42 -5.08 15.03 -16.70
C MET A 42 -5.99 14.81 -15.49
N GLN A 43 -7.15 15.48 -15.44
CA GLN A 43 -8.11 15.31 -14.34
C GLN A 43 -8.67 13.89 -14.30
N GLN A 44 -9.18 13.40 -15.42
CA GLN A 44 -9.73 12.04 -15.52
C GLN A 44 -8.67 10.98 -15.17
N ARG A 45 -7.43 11.16 -15.63
CA ARG A 45 -6.33 10.24 -15.30
C ARG A 45 -5.98 10.28 -13.81
N SER A 46 -6.06 11.44 -13.16
CA SER A 46 -5.87 11.57 -11.71
C SER A 46 -6.98 10.86 -10.92
N GLU A 47 -8.22 10.91 -11.41
CA GLU A 47 -9.34 10.15 -10.84
C GLU A 47 -9.12 8.64 -10.96
N VAL A 48 -8.69 8.16 -12.13
CA VAL A 48 -8.35 6.74 -12.34
C VAL A 48 -7.23 6.29 -11.40
N VAL A 49 -6.18 7.10 -11.23
CA VAL A 49 -5.11 6.84 -10.25
C VAL A 49 -5.68 6.68 -8.84
N SER A 50 -6.58 7.58 -8.43
CA SER A 50 -7.21 7.51 -7.10
C SER A 50 -8.02 6.23 -6.92
N VAL A 51 -8.80 5.83 -7.92
CA VAL A 51 -9.63 4.62 -7.88
C VAL A 51 -8.76 3.36 -7.77
N LEU A 52 -7.78 3.20 -8.67
CA LEU A 52 -6.91 2.03 -8.67
C LEU A 52 -6.05 1.94 -7.40
N SER A 53 -5.56 3.08 -6.90
CA SER A 53 -4.80 3.12 -5.64
C SER A 53 -5.67 2.70 -4.44
N SER A 54 -6.94 3.11 -4.40
CA SER A 54 -7.88 2.68 -3.36
C SER A 54 -8.14 1.18 -3.44
N GLU A 55 -8.41 0.66 -4.63
CA GLU A 55 -8.69 -0.76 -4.85
C GLU A 55 -7.52 -1.64 -4.38
N ILE A 56 -6.28 -1.29 -4.73
CA ILE A 56 -5.08 -2.00 -4.25
C ILE A 56 -5.00 -1.97 -2.73
N PHE A 57 -5.25 -0.80 -2.12
CA PHE A 57 -5.20 -0.65 -0.67
C PHE A 57 -6.28 -1.49 0.03
N ASP A 58 -7.51 -1.46 -0.51
CA ASP A 58 -8.64 -2.21 0.02
C ASP A 58 -8.37 -3.72 -0.09
N MET A 59 -7.87 -4.19 -1.23
CA MET A 59 -7.47 -5.59 -1.40
C MET A 59 -6.39 -6.01 -0.39
N LYS A 60 -5.36 -5.18 -0.18
CA LYS A 60 -4.25 -5.44 0.76
C LYS A 60 -4.66 -5.36 2.24
N THR A 61 -5.81 -4.77 2.56
CA THR A 61 -6.31 -4.62 3.94
C THR A 61 -7.65 -5.30 4.20
N SER A 62 -8.12 -6.07 3.21
CA SER A 62 -9.39 -6.79 3.23
C SER A 62 -9.45 -7.89 4.29
N THR A 63 -10.66 -8.33 4.57
CA THR A 63 -10.91 -9.53 5.38
C THR A 63 -10.42 -10.80 4.68
N GLU A 64 -10.46 -10.83 3.35
CA GLU A 64 -9.97 -11.94 2.53
C GLU A 64 -8.45 -12.10 2.68
N MET A 65 -7.67 -11.02 2.55
CA MET A 65 -6.24 -11.05 2.83
C MET A 65 -5.93 -11.48 4.28
N ALA A 66 -6.74 -11.02 5.23
CA ALA A 66 -6.59 -11.42 6.64
C ALA A 66 -6.84 -12.92 6.85
N ALA A 67 -7.81 -13.51 6.15
CA ALA A 67 -8.11 -14.93 6.20
C ALA A 67 -6.94 -15.76 5.64
N PHE A 68 -6.42 -15.40 4.45
CA PHE A 68 -5.22 -16.05 3.90
C PHE A 68 -4.05 -16.02 4.87
N ILE A 69 -3.77 -14.86 5.50
CA ILE A 69 -2.70 -14.73 6.49
C ILE A 69 -2.96 -15.63 7.70
N ALA A 70 -4.18 -15.62 8.24
CA ALA A 70 -4.52 -16.39 9.45
C ALA A 70 -4.41 -17.91 9.24
N GLU A 71 -4.79 -18.38 8.05
CA GLU A 71 -4.81 -19.81 7.72
C GLU A 71 -3.45 -20.34 7.25
N LEU A 72 -2.69 -19.54 6.48
CA LEU A 72 -1.39 -19.97 5.95
C LEU A 72 -0.22 -19.74 6.92
N ALA A 73 -0.27 -18.73 7.79
CA ALA A 73 0.84 -18.43 8.71
C ALA A 73 1.20 -19.59 9.68
N PRO A 74 0.25 -20.34 10.25
CA PRO A 74 0.55 -21.49 11.11
C PRO A 74 1.27 -22.63 10.38
N VAL A 75 1.03 -22.77 9.07
CA VAL A 75 1.58 -23.85 8.23
C VAL A 75 2.71 -23.36 7.32
N LYS A 76 3.25 -22.16 7.53
CA LYS A 76 4.22 -21.50 6.65
C LYS A 76 5.47 -22.32 6.30
N GLU A 77 5.91 -23.22 7.18
CA GLU A 77 7.10 -24.06 6.95
C GLU A 77 6.83 -25.21 5.97
N GLN A 78 5.55 -25.47 5.65
CA GLN A 78 5.14 -26.44 4.64
C GLN A 78 5.03 -25.81 3.25
N LEU A 79 5.06 -24.47 3.14
CA LEU A 79 4.98 -23.74 1.89
C LEU A 79 6.34 -23.74 1.19
N ASP A 80 6.33 -23.62 -0.14
CA ASP A 80 7.54 -23.36 -0.89
C ASP A 80 8.13 -21.99 -0.51
N GLU A 81 9.42 -21.81 -0.80
CA GLU A 81 10.16 -20.62 -0.38
C GLU A 81 9.54 -19.31 -0.89
N VAL A 82 9.06 -19.29 -2.14
CA VAL A 82 8.49 -18.10 -2.76
C VAL A 82 7.18 -17.75 -2.08
N THR A 83 6.27 -18.71 -1.95
CA THR A 83 4.97 -18.50 -1.29
C THR A 83 5.15 -18.05 0.15
N ARG A 84 6.06 -18.68 0.90
CA ARG A 84 6.39 -18.29 2.28
C ARG A 84 6.85 -16.84 2.36
N LYS A 85 7.74 -16.41 1.46
CA LYS A 85 8.23 -15.02 1.43
C LYS A 85 7.13 -14.04 1.04
N THR A 86 6.29 -14.39 0.08
CA THR A 86 5.12 -13.57 -0.30
C THR A 86 4.15 -13.41 0.87
N LEU A 87 3.91 -14.48 1.63
CA LEU A 87 3.08 -14.45 2.84
C LEU A 87 3.68 -13.53 3.92
N GLU A 88 4.97 -13.64 4.21
CA GLU A 88 5.68 -12.79 5.17
C GLU A 88 5.57 -11.30 4.81
N VAL A 89 5.78 -10.97 3.53
CA VAL A 89 5.64 -9.59 3.03
C VAL A 89 4.20 -9.11 3.16
N SER A 90 3.24 -9.91 2.71
CA SER A 90 1.81 -9.56 2.76
C SER A 90 1.33 -9.33 4.18
N GLN A 91 1.73 -10.18 5.13
CA GLN A 91 1.42 -10.04 6.55
C GLN A 91 2.00 -8.74 7.13
N LYS A 92 3.26 -8.43 6.82
CA LYS A 92 3.90 -7.19 7.26
C LYS A 92 3.19 -5.95 6.72
N GLU A 93 2.82 -5.96 5.44
CA GLU A 93 2.08 -4.87 4.81
C GLU A 93 0.69 -4.68 5.41
N TYR A 94 -0.06 -5.77 5.61
CA TYR A 94 -1.38 -5.76 6.23
C TYR A 94 -1.35 -5.12 7.62
N GLU A 95 -0.43 -5.56 8.48
CA GLU A 95 -0.28 -5.03 9.85
C GLU A 95 0.15 -3.55 9.84
N TRP A 96 1.08 -3.17 8.95
CA TRP A 96 1.51 -1.78 8.80
C TRP A 96 0.36 -0.86 8.38
N ASN A 97 -0.44 -1.28 7.40
CA ASN A 97 -1.57 -0.51 6.89
C ASN A 97 -2.68 -0.39 7.94
N LYS A 98 -2.97 -1.48 8.66
CA LYS A 98 -3.93 -1.48 9.77
C LYS A 98 -3.51 -0.57 10.92
N LYS A 99 -2.21 -0.58 11.28
CA LYS A 99 -1.65 0.34 12.28
C LYS A 99 -1.76 1.81 11.83
N SER A 100 -1.53 2.09 10.55
CA SER A 100 -1.65 3.43 9.98
C SER A 100 -3.09 3.96 10.03
N ARG A 101 -4.12 3.11 9.91
CA ARG A 101 -5.52 3.50 10.15
C ARG A 101 -5.86 3.78 11.61
N ARG A 102 -5.24 3.04 12.57
CA ARG A 102 -5.46 3.26 14.02
C ARG A 102 -4.73 4.47 14.56
N LYS A 103 -3.60 4.86 13.97
CA LYS A 103 -2.93 6.11 14.32
C LYS A 103 -3.72 7.25 13.67
N ASN A 104 -4.53 7.95 14.46
CA ASN A 104 -4.92 9.32 14.15
C ASN A 104 -3.62 10.10 13.96
N MET A 105 -3.10 10.17 12.74
CA MET A 105 -1.93 10.97 12.43
C MET A 105 -2.33 12.40 12.82
N PRO A 106 -1.67 13.02 13.81
CA PRO A 106 -2.02 14.37 14.20
C PRO A 106 -1.93 15.23 12.94
N LEU A 107 -3.00 16.00 12.68
CA LEU A 107 -3.07 16.88 11.52
C LEU A 107 -1.77 17.66 11.43
N ILE A 108 -1.01 17.49 10.35
CA ILE A 108 0.22 18.26 10.13
C ILE A 108 -0.17 19.73 10.24
N PRO A 109 0.31 20.47 11.25
CA PRO A 109 -0.24 21.79 11.47
C PRO A 109 0.13 22.70 10.30
N ASN A 110 -0.80 23.59 9.95
CA ASN A 110 -0.79 24.37 8.70
C ASN A 110 0.44 25.28 8.49
N TRP A 111 1.31 25.45 9.49
CA TRP A 111 2.55 26.21 9.38
C TRP A 111 3.53 25.59 8.38
N SER A 112 3.50 24.27 8.17
CA SER A 112 4.32 23.58 7.15
C SER A 112 3.95 24.04 5.73
N ARG A 113 2.65 24.30 5.48
CA ARG A 113 2.15 24.85 4.20
C ARG A 113 2.47 26.33 4.01
N LYS A 114 2.67 27.10 5.09
CA LYS A 114 2.92 28.57 5.03
C LYS A 114 4.41 28.95 4.98
N ALA A 115 5.33 27.99 4.95
CA ALA A 115 6.76 28.28 4.97
C ALA A 115 7.23 28.89 3.63
N LYS A 116 7.46 30.21 3.60
CA LYS A 116 8.09 30.90 2.47
C LYS A 116 9.49 30.29 2.17
N PRO A 117 9.93 30.27 0.90
CA PRO A 117 11.17 29.59 0.48
C PRO A 117 12.43 29.99 1.27
N HIS A 118 12.49 31.22 1.79
CA HIS A 118 13.63 31.71 2.57
C HIS A 118 13.62 31.31 4.06
N GLY A 119 12.52 30.71 4.57
CA GLY A 119 12.38 30.25 5.96
C GLY A 119 12.58 28.73 6.17
N ARG A 120 12.96 28.00 5.12
CA ARG A 120 12.99 26.52 5.10
C ARG A 120 13.90 25.89 6.17
N LYS A 121 14.98 26.57 6.59
CA LYS A 121 15.89 26.04 7.63
C LYS A 121 15.22 25.97 9.00
N HIS A 122 14.51 27.04 9.39
CA HIS A 122 13.75 27.09 10.64
C HIS A 122 12.54 26.15 10.60
N ALA A 123 11.86 26.04 9.45
CA ALA A 123 10.78 25.08 9.28
C ALA A 123 11.28 23.63 9.43
N LYS A 124 12.42 23.28 8.82
CA LYS A 124 13.04 21.95 8.97
C LYS A 124 13.39 21.63 10.42
N GLN A 125 13.94 22.57 11.19
CA GLN A 125 14.24 22.38 12.62
C GLN A 125 12.98 22.19 13.45
N LYS A 126 11.90 22.94 13.18
CA LYS A 126 10.61 22.75 13.85
C LYS A 126 9.95 21.42 13.50
N ILE A 127 10.07 20.96 12.25
CA ILE A 127 9.65 19.62 11.84
C ILE A 127 10.44 18.58 12.63
N LEU A 128 11.78 18.63 12.61
CA LEU A 128 12.62 17.68 13.33
C LEU A 128 12.33 17.65 14.83
N ALA A 129 12.11 18.80 15.46
CA ALA A 129 11.75 18.90 16.88
C ALA A 129 10.37 18.31 17.19
N TYR A 130 9.40 18.47 16.28
CA TYR A 130 8.07 17.86 16.42
C TYR A 130 8.14 16.33 16.27
N TRP A 131 8.96 15.83 15.36
CA TRP A 131 9.18 14.39 15.16
C TRP A 131 10.02 13.75 16.28
N SER A 132 10.78 14.51 17.06
CA SER A 132 11.50 14.00 18.25
C SER A 132 10.66 13.97 19.53
N LEU A 133 9.46 14.57 19.52
CA LEU A 133 8.52 14.61 20.65
C LEU A 133 7.41 13.55 20.54
N ILE A 134 7.37 12.77 19.46
CA ILE A 134 6.45 11.65 19.19
C ILE A 134 7.28 10.37 19.12
#